data_AF-A0ABD3I442-F1
#
_entry.id   AF-A0ABD3I442-F1
#
_cell.length_a   1.000
_cell.length_b   1.000
_cell.length_c   1.000
_cell.angle_alpha   90.00
_cell.angle_beta   90.00
_cell.angle_gamma   90.00
#
_symmetry.space_group_name_H-M   'P 1'
#
loop_
_entity.id
_entity.type
_entity.pdbx_description
1 polymer ?
#
loop_
_entity_poly.entity_id
_entity_poly.type
_entity_poly.pdbx_seq_one_letter_code
_entity_poly.pdbx_strand_id
1 'polypeptide(L)'
;MALILPVPLVSNTSLPTSTCTEKNLCYNRIAPYSVRYIQGLNPLQKRSSARRNSSEVDDVRSFRERTASRSLARRSRGQRPLVFESPARVGTPRLSSFCRRGGGKVRCSVSTMETQSTALPEGATSKDAEYMRMAVELARKAVGHTSPNPMVGCVIVKDGEIVGRGFHPKAGEPHAEVFALREAGKKAQGATAYVSLEPCNHTGRTPPCSQALVRARVARVVVGTVDPNPLVGGKGVETLRKAGIKVVVGVEQALCQATAETFFHRIVTNKPFLTVRYTMSLDGAASPSQGNRTSEEGSHYSSLLQENDAVIVTDTCIREDNPRLVSAEAGAKQPLRVVIAKSLELPLDSHVFDTSAGPTLVITDAEAITKDLQNVSKQGGESMESLLISRAVDVVGMNGMSLDAVLDLLYQRGFNSVLIDSTVSDVENCLGPLALSEYGPQKVVAVISPVLRGSKQQGPGLQLEDVLKLERVKTRACGEDVVVEGYVSKRPS
;
A
#
# COMPACT_ATOMS: atom_id res chain seq x y z
N MET A 1 -51.23 32.46 26.09
CA MET A 1 -50.85 31.83 27.37
C MET A 1 -51.68 30.57 27.54
N ALA A 2 -51.05 29.40 27.45
CA ALA A 2 -51.51 28.08 27.94
C ALA A 2 -50.38 27.09 27.58
N LEU A 3 -49.49 26.70 28.50
CA LEU A 3 -49.58 25.60 29.47
C LEU A 3 -49.70 24.20 28.84
N ILE A 4 -48.64 23.43 29.16
CA ILE A 4 -48.24 22.04 28.90
C ILE A 4 -49.31 21.01 29.26
N LEU A 5 -49.36 19.86 28.56
CA LEU A 5 -49.46 18.49 29.11
C LEU A 5 -49.06 17.42 28.05
N PRO A 6 -48.68 16.18 28.44
CA PRO A 6 -47.66 15.33 27.79
C PRO A 6 -48.21 14.20 26.90
N VAL A 7 -47.34 13.58 26.10
CA VAL A 7 -47.65 12.40 25.26
C VAL A 7 -46.78 11.20 25.70
N PRO A 8 -47.35 9.98 25.82
CA PRO A 8 -46.73 8.87 26.54
C PRO A 8 -45.80 7.99 25.69
N LEU A 9 -44.94 7.25 26.40
CA LEU A 9 -44.16 6.12 25.93
C LEU A 9 -45.08 4.98 25.44
N VAL A 10 -44.83 4.47 24.23
CA VAL A 10 -45.39 3.20 23.75
C VAL A 10 -44.28 2.23 23.37
N SER A 11 -44.45 1.04 23.92
CA SER A 11 -43.61 -0.13 23.98
C SER A 11 -43.39 -0.85 22.64
N ASN A 12 -42.22 -1.49 22.56
CA ASN A 12 -41.81 -2.54 21.64
C ASN A 12 -42.95 -3.47 21.19
N THR A 13 -43.10 -3.62 19.87
CA THR A 13 -43.62 -4.83 19.25
C THR A 13 -42.72 -5.27 18.10
N SER A 14 -42.31 -6.52 18.20
CA SER A 14 -41.53 -7.38 17.32
C SER A 14 -41.77 -7.24 15.82
N LEU A 15 -40.68 -7.16 15.04
CA LEU A 15 -40.64 -7.42 13.60
C LEU A 15 -40.19 -8.88 13.32
N PRO A 16 -40.69 -9.51 12.25
CA PRO A 16 -40.51 -10.94 12.00
C PRO A 16 -39.10 -11.30 11.52
N THR A 17 -38.59 -12.40 12.04
CA THR A 17 -37.35 -13.05 11.62
C THR A 17 -37.54 -13.71 10.26
N SER A 18 -37.08 -13.07 9.17
CA SER A 18 -36.80 -13.78 7.92
C SER A 18 -35.38 -14.34 7.98
N THR A 19 -35.29 -15.66 8.00
CA THR A 19 -34.06 -16.45 7.90
C THR A 19 -33.31 -16.11 6.62
N CYS A 20 -32.17 -15.42 6.74
CA CYS A 20 -31.23 -15.18 5.66
C CYS A 20 -30.19 -16.31 5.65
N THR A 21 -30.52 -17.41 4.96
CA THR A 21 -29.56 -18.46 4.61
C THR A 21 -28.98 -18.15 3.24
N GLU A 22 -27.86 -17.43 3.20
CA GLU A 22 -26.82 -17.54 2.17
C GLU A 22 -25.67 -16.58 2.50
N LYS A 23 -24.43 -17.05 2.30
CA LYS A 23 -23.18 -16.32 2.53
C LYS A 23 -23.07 -15.13 1.58
N ASN A 24 -23.70 -14.02 1.92
CA ASN A 24 -23.59 -12.76 1.21
C ASN A 24 -22.24 -12.09 1.52
N LEU A 25 -21.35 -12.09 0.53
CA LEU A 25 -20.18 -11.21 0.43
C LEU A 25 -20.66 -9.77 0.15
N CYS A 26 -21.26 -9.14 1.16
CA CYS A 26 -21.47 -7.70 1.17
C CYS A 26 -20.21 -7.04 1.73
N TYR A 27 -19.39 -6.44 0.86
CA TYR A 27 -18.29 -5.57 1.30
C TYR A 27 -18.87 -4.39 2.10
N ASN A 28 -18.48 -4.33 3.37
CA ASN A 28 -18.63 -3.24 4.35
C ASN A 28 -19.95 -3.15 5.16
N ARG A 29 -19.86 -3.58 6.42
CA ARG A 29 -20.39 -2.82 7.58
C ARG A 29 -19.20 -2.34 8.40
N ILE A 30 -18.81 -1.07 8.30
CA ILE A 30 -17.98 -0.40 9.32
C ILE A 30 -18.55 0.99 9.54
N ALA A 31 -18.98 1.23 10.78
CA ALA A 31 -19.39 2.53 11.30
C ALA A 31 -18.17 3.41 11.61
N PRO A 32 -18.29 4.74 11.59
CA PRO A 32 -17.18 5.64 11.89
C PRO A 32 -16.77 5.55 13.37
N TYR A 33 -15.45 5.55 13.57
CA TYR A 33 -14.69 5.91 14.78
C TYR A 33 -15.33 5.60 16.14
N SER A 34 -14.89 4.49 16.74
CA SER A 34 -14.95 4.27 18.19
C SER A 34 -13.81 3.34 18.60
N VAL A 35 -13.17 3.62 19.74
CA VAL A 35 -12.13 2.81 20.38
C VAL A 35 -12.48 1.32 20.32
N ARG A 36 -11.55 0.48 19.83
CA ARG A 36 -11.71 -0.98 19.83
C ARG A 36 -10.48 -1.64 20.44
N TYR A 37 -10.65 -2.20 21.63
CA TYR A 37 -9.82 -3.32 22.09
C TYR A 37 -10.12 -4.51 21.17
N ILE A 38 -9.18 -4.86 20.29
CA ILE A 38 -9.30 -6.08 19.49
C ILE A 38 -8.68 -7.20 20.32
N GLN A 39 -9.52 -8.02 20.94
CA GLN A 39 -9.09 -9.31 21.48
C GLN A 39 -8.61 -10.18 20.31
N GLY A 40 -7.37 -10.66 20.38
CA GLY A 40 -6.75 -11.48 19.36
C GLY A 40 -7.63 -12.70 19.03
N LEU A 41 -7.83 -12.93 17.74
CA LEU A 41 -8.41 -14.19 17.26
C LEU A 41 -7.42 -15.31 17.57
N ASN A 42 -7.85 -16.27 18.40
CA ASN A 42 -7.13 -17.52 18.66
C ASN A 42 -6.81 -18.23 17.33
N PRO A 43 -5.54 -18.39 16.94
CA PRO A 43 -5.21 -19.22 15.80
C PRO A 43 -5.05 -20.64 16.32
N LEU A 44 -6.10 -21.46 16.36
CA LEU A 44 -6.03 -22.93 16.44
C LEU A 44 -7.45 -23.56 16.40
N GLN A 45 -8.00 -23.73 15.21
CA GLN A 45 -8.93 -24.83 14.92
C GLN A 45 -8.47 -25.53 13.64
N LYS A 46 -7.37 -26.28 13.76
CA LYS A 46 -7.03 -27.30 12.77
C LYS A 46 -8.02 -28.46 12.91
N ARG A 47 -8.68 -28.77 11.80
CA ARG A 47 -9.56 -29.93 11.62
C ARG A 47 -8.81 -31.22 11.96
N SER A 48 -9.43 -32.01 12.81
CA SER A 48 -9.02 -33.36 13.18
C SER A 48 -9.11 -34.31 11.97
N SER A 49 -8.02 -34.97 11.63
CA SER A 49 -8.03 -36.27 10.95
C SER A 49 -7.12 -37.22 11.71
N ALA A 50 -7.72 -38.27 12.24
CA ALA A 50 -7.11 -39.30 13.05
C ALA A 50 -5.97 -40.03 12.34
N ARG A 51 -4.90 -40.33 13.07
CA ARG A 51 -4.14 -41.58 12.96
C ARG A 51 -3.34 -41.82 14.24
N ARG A 52 -3.47 -43.04 14.75
CA ARG A 52 -2.78 -43.60 15.92
C ARG A 52 -1.30 -43.82 15.60
N ASN A 53 -0.40 -43.57 16.55
CA ASN A 53 0.40 -44.61 17.20
C ASN A 53 1.32 -44.05 18.29
N SER A 54 1.46 -44.89 19.32
CA SER A 54 2.48 -45.01 20.39
C SER A 54 3.93 -44.71 19.95
N SER A 55 4.92 -44.38 20.78
CA SER A 55 5.30 -44.77 22.15
C SER A 55 6.51 -43.92 22.63
N GLU A 56 6.84 -44.01 23.94
CA GLU A 56 8.13 -43.68 24.63
C GLU A 56 8.47 -42.18 24.81
N VAL A 57 8.54 -41.57 26.01
CA VAL A 57 9.13 -41.86 27.34
C VAL A 57 10.65 -41.62 27.39
N ASP A 58 11.07 -40.88 28.44
CA ASP A 58 12.42 -40.60 28.97
C ASP A 58 13.24 -39.45 28.32
N ASP A 59 14.05 -38.66 29.03
CA ASP A 59 14.19 -38.31 30.44
C ASP A 59 15.15 -37.09 30.51
N VAL A 60 15.21 -36.50 31.69
CA VAL A 60 15.89 -35.28 32.18
C VAL A 60 17.41 -35.18 31.92
N ARG A 61 17.95 -33.94 31.87
CA ARG A 61 19.17 -33.40 32.56
C ARG A 61 19.92 -32.36 31.71
N SER A 62 19.84 -31.08 32.07
CA SER A 62 20.78 -30.35 32.95
C SER A 62 22.18 -30.14 32.36
N PHE A 63 22.60 -28.89 32.14
CA PHE A 63 23.98 -28.50 32.43
C PHE A 63 24.10 -27.00 32.75
N ARG A 64 24.96 -26.75 33.74
CA ARG A 64 25.21 -25.52 34.50
C ARG A 64 26.17 -24.54 33.80
N GLU A 65 25.92 -23.25 34.08
CA GLU A 65 26.83 -22.19 34.55
C GLU A 65 28.32 -22.17 34.15
N ARG A 66 28.78 -20.97 33.72
CA ARG A 66 29.82 -20.12 34.39
C ARG A 66 30.12 -18.88 33.50
N THR A 67 29.89 -17.64 33.94
CA THR A 67 30.85 -16.68 34.58
C THR A 67 32.21 -16.56 33.83
N ALA A 68 32.85 -15.42 33.57
CA ALA A 68 32.75 -14.05 34.08
C ALA A 68 33.72 -13.11 33.31
N SER A 69 33.38 -11.81 33.32
CA SER A 69 34.22 -10.62 33.60
C SER A 69 35.53 -10.30 32.88
N ARG A 70 35.62 -9.02 32.47
CA ARG A 70 36.72 -8.01 32.58
C ARG A 70 36.98 -7.33 31.22
N SER A 71 37.41 -6.06 31.07
CA SER A 71 37.41 -4.82 31.86
C SER A 71 38.11 -3.75 31.02
N LEU A 72 37.57 -2.53 30.95
CA LEU A 72 38.22 -1.18 30.90
C LEU A 72 39.51 -0.94 30.07
N ALA A 73 39.51 0.10 29.22
CA ALA A 73 40.45 1.23 29.33
C ALA A 73 40.09 2.42 28.41
N ARG A 74 40.21 3.63 28.96
CA ARG A 74 40.05 4.97 28.36
C ARG A 74 41.36 5.51 27.75
N ARG A 75 41.24 6.46 26.80
CA ARG A 75 42.02 7.73 26.60
C ARG A 75 41.66 8.27 25.21
N SER A 76 41.10 9.46 24.93
CA SER A 76 41.22 10.87 25.35
C SER A 76 42.18 11.73 24.50
N ARG A 77 41.57 12.74 23.84
CA ARG A 77 42.04 14.10 23.48
C ARG A 77 42.78 14.38 22.16
N GLY A 78 42.29 15.42 21.47
CA GLY A 78 43.03 16.25 20.51
C GLY A 78 42.11 17.09 19.60
N GLN A 79 41.87 18.36 19.93
CA GLN A 79 41.14 19.36 19.12
C GLN A 79 42.10 20.38 18.48
N ARG A 80 41.60 21.03 17.40
CA ARG A 80 41.84 22.41 16.85
C ARG A 80 42.55 22.47 15.47
N PRO A 81 42.37 23.55 14.67
CA PRO A 81 41.12 24.23 14.29
C PRO A 81 41.05 24.59 12.76
N LEU A 82 39.95 25.27 12.40
CA LEU A 82 39.45 25.78 11.11
C LEU A 82 40.42 26.58 10.21
N VAL A 83 40.25 26.46 8.87
CA VAL A 83 40.44 27.58 7.91
C VAL A 83 39.38 27.49 6.79
N PHE A 84 38.78 28.64 6.50
CA PHE A 84 37.78 28.96 5.49
C PHE A 84 38.50 29.50 4.24
N GLU A 85 38.27 28.97 3.04
CA GLU A 85 38.45 29.72 1.77
C GLU A 85 37.48 29.23 0.69
N SER A 86 36.97 30.17 -0.11
CA SER A 86 36.15 30.00 -1.33
C SER A 86 36.60 31.10 -2.32
N PRO A 87 36.17 31.08 -3.60
CA PRO A 87 36.47 30.09 -4.62
C PRO A 87 37.15 30.75 -5.85
N ALA A 88 38.12 30.10 -6.46
CA ALA A 88 38.71 30.57 -7.71
C ALA A 88 38.11 29.85 -8.93
N ARG A 89 37.52 30.64 -9.84
CA ARG A 89 37.16 30.28 -11.22
C ARG A 89 38.43 30.15 -12.10
N VAL A 90 38.19 29.70 -13.34
CA VAL A 90 39.10 29.62 -14.50
C VAL A 90 39.83 28.27 -14.55
N GLY A 91 39.88 27.52 -15.64
CA GLY A 91 39.46 27.68 -17.03
C GLY A 91 39.84 26.39 -17.75
N THR A 92 39.19 26.10 -18.87
CA THR A 92 39.45 24.92 -19.71
C THR A 92 40.89 24.83 -20.20
N PRO A 93 41.42 23.62 -20.41
CA PRO A 93 42.20 23.38 -21.62
C PRO A 93 41.75 22.14 -22.40
N ARG A 94 41.72 22.30 -23.74
CA ARG A 94 41.59 21.22 -24.71
C ARG A 94 42.95 20.54 -24.93
N LEU A 95 42.91 19.21 -24.92
CA LEU A 95 43.61 18.23 -25.77
C LEU A 95 45.09 18.46 -26.11
N SER A 96 45.95 17.53 -25.70
CA SER A 96 46.30 16.35 -26.53
C SER A 96 47.51 15.60 -25.95
N SER A 97 47.39 14.28 -25.76
CA SER A 97 48.44 13.32 -26.12
C SER A 97 47.97 11.88 -25.93
N PHE A 98 47.83 11.21 -27.07
CA PHE A 98 48.00 9.79 -27.32
C PHE A 98 48.50 8.91 -26.14
N CYS A 99 47.70 7.89 -25.79
CA CYS A 99 48.25 6.59 -25.44
C CYS A 99 47.34 5.46 -25.97
N ARG A 100 47.98 4.37 -26.40
CA ARG A 100 47.44 3.37 -27.32
C ARG A 100 46.44 2.40 -26.67
N ARG A 101 45.48 2.00 -27.52
CA ARG A 101 44.56 0.86 -27.50
C ARG A 101 44.85 -0.26 -26.47
N GLY A 102 43.92 -0.44 -25.54
CA GLY A 102 43.52 -1.72 -24.95
C GLY A 102 41.99 -1.81 -25.06
N GLY A 103 41.49 -2.86 -25.72
CA GLY A 103 40.10 -2.99 -26.13
C GLY A 103 39.11 -3.15 -24.98
N GLY A 104 37.95 -2.50 -25.13
CA GLY A 104 36.81 -2.62 -24.22
C GLY A 104 35.91 -1.39 -24.31
N LYS A 105 35.26 -1.16 -25.45
CA LYS A 105 34.18 -0.17 -25.53
C LYS A 105 33.00 -0.70 -24.72
N VAL A 106 32.89 -0.33 -23.45
CA VAL A 106 31.63 -0.43 -22.71
C VAL A 106 30.71 0.62 -23.29
N ARG A 107 29.82 0.20 -24.20
CA ARG A 107 28.77 1.04 -24.74
C ARG A 107 27.66 1.07 -23.69
N CYS A 108 27.56 2.15 -22.93
CA CYS A 108 26.35 2.43 -22.15
C CYS A 108 25.21 2.67 -23.14
N SER A 109 24.47 1.61 -23.47
CA SER A 109 23.17 1.75 -24.11
C SER A 109 22.20 2.26 -23.06
N VAL A 110 21.76 3.51 -23.20
CA VAL A 110 20.49 3.94 -22.63
C VAL A 110 19.44 3.06 -23.30
N SER A 111 18.95 2.05 -22.60
CA SER A 111 17.82 1.25 -23.07
C SER A 111 16.59 2.14 -23.00
N THR A 112 16.27 2.82 -24.10
CA THR A 112 14.90 3.20 -24.39
C THR A 112 14.10 1.91 -24.33
N MET A 113 13.07 1.86 -23.48
CA MET A 113 12.18 0.71 -23.40
C MET A 113 11.67 0.40 -24.80
N GLU A 114 12.22 -0.63 -25.42
CA GLU A 114 11.53 -1.32 -26.49
C GLU A 114 10.25 -1.88 -25.85
N THR A 115 9.12 -1.26 -26.18
CA THR A 115 7.81 -1.83 -25.87
C THR A 115 7.81 -3.21 -26.49
N GLN A 116 7.94 -4.25 -25.67
CA GLN A 116 7.69 -5.60 -26.09
C GLN A 116 6.25 -5.63 -26.61
N SER A 117 6.12 -5.70 -27.94
CA SER A 117 4.84 -5.84 -28.61
C SER A 117 4.27 -7.21 -28.24
N THR A 118 3.52 -7.28 -27.14
CA THR A 118 2.71 -8.46 -26.82
C THR A 118 1.74 -8.65 -27.98
N ALA A 119 1.71 -9.85 -28.56
CA ALA A 119 0.73 -10.18 -29.59
C ALA A 119 -0.69 -9.84 -29.09
N LEU A 120 -1.44 -9.10 -29.89
CA LEU A 120 -2.81 -8.74 -29.56
C LEU A 120 -3.67 -10.03 -29.46
N PRO A 121 -4.63 -10.10 -28.53
CA PRO A 121 -5.51 -11.25 -28.42
C PRO A 121 -6.34 -11.41 -29.70
N GLU A 122 -6.76 -12.64 -29.97
CA GLU A 122 -7.56 -12.96 -31.15
C GLU A 122 -8.84 -12.10 -31.20
N GLY A 123 -9.06 -11.43 -32.34
CA GLY A 123 -10.18 -10.48 -32.51
C GLY A 123 -9.95 -9.06 -31.98
N ALA A 124 -8.76 -8.74 -31.46
CA ALA A 124 -8.36 -7.36 -31.14
C ALA A 124 -7.63 -6.67 -32.30
N THR A 125 -7.74 -5.35 -32.34
CA THR A 125 -7.05 -4.48 -33.30
C THR A 125 -6.05 -3.54 -32.61
N SER A 126 -5.17 -2.88 -33.36
CA SER A 126 -4.26 -1.86 -32.80
C SER A 126 -5.02 -0.70 -32.13
N LYS A 127 -6.14 -0.27 -32.72
CA LYS A 127 -7.03 0.73 -32.12
C LYS A 127 -7.60 0.29 -30.78
N ASP A 128 -7.79 -1.02 -30.56
CA ASP A 128 -8.27 -1.50 -29.27
C ASP A 128 -7.27 -1.28 -28.16
N ALA A 129 -5.98 -1.45 -28.45
CA ALA A 129 -4.91 -1.13 -27.51
C ALA A 129 -4.86 0.37 -27.20
N GLU A 130 -5.02 1.24 -28.21
CA GLU A 130 -5.05 2.70 -28.03
C GLU A 130 -6.18 3.12 -27.10
N TYR A 131 -7.43 2.71 -27.37
CA TYR A 131 -8.57 3.04 -26.52
C TYR A 131 -8.48 2.43 -25.12
N MET A 132 -7.87 1.26 -24.98
CA MET A 132 -7.63 0.66 -23.67
C MET A 132 -6.60 1.45 -22.85
N ARG A 133 -5.53 1.95 -23.47
CA ARG A 133 -4.58 2.85 -22.79
C ARG A 133 -5.26 4.14 -22.34
N MET A 134 -6.16 4.70 -23.16
CA MET A 134 -6.98 5.85 -22.75
C MET A 134 -7.90 5.51 -21.56
N ALA A 135 -8.48 4.32 -21.52
CA ALA A 135 -9.26 3.86 -20.37
C ALA A 135 -8.38 3.75 -19.11
N VAL A 136 -7.15 3.26 -19.22
CA VAL A 136 -6.18 3.24 -18.11
C VAL A 136 -5.80 4.65 -17.65
N GLU A 137 -5.57 5.59 -18.57
CA GLU A 137 -5.30 6.99 -18.24
C GLU A 137 -6.48 7.63 -17.48
N LEU A 138 -7.72 7.32 -17.85
CA LEU A 138 -8.90 7.74 -17.10
C LEU A 138 -8.93 7.12 -15.70
N ALA A 139 -8.61 5.82 -15.56
CA ALA A 139 -8.55 5.14 -14.26
C ALA A 139 -7.55 5.80 -13.30
N ARG A 140 -6.38 6.21 -13.81
CA ARG A 140 -5.31 6.86 -13.04
C ARG A 140 -5.67 8.23 -12.47
N LYS A 141 -6.78 8.85 -12.91
CA LYS A 141 -7.29 10.09 -12.30
C LYS A 141 -7.77 9.89 -10.87
N ALA A 142 -7.98 8.65 -10.43
CA ALA A 142 -8.48 8.31 -9.09
C ALA A 142 -7.42 7.66 -8.18
N VAL A 143 -6.12 7.83 -8.49
CA VAL A 143 -5.01 7.33 -7.65
C VAL A 143 -5.21 7.76 -6.18
N GLY A 144 -5.17 6.79 -5.28
CA GLY A 144 -5.38 6.99 -3.83
C GLY A 144 -6.84 7.14 -3.37
N HIS A 145 -7.81 7.28 -4.29
CA HIS A 145 -9.19 7.64 -3.93
C HIS A 145 -10.19 6.49 -3.97
N THR A 146 -9.88 5.36 -4.61
CA THR A 146 -10.88 4.31 -4.88
C THR A 146 -11.02 3.25 -3.79
N SER A 147 -10.02 3.06 -2.92
CA SER A 147 -10.03 1.99 -1.92
C SER A 147 -11.30 1.98 -1.06
N PRO A 148 -11.93 0.81 -0.83
CA PRO A 148 -11.46 -0.55 -1.16
C PRO A 148 -11.72 -1.00 -2.61
N ASN A 149 -12.31 -0.16 -3.47
CA ASN A 149 -12.61 -0.50 -4.86
C ASN A 149 -11.38 -0.35 -5.76
N PRO A 150 -11.34 -1.02 -6.92
CA PRO A 150 -10.27 -0.84 -7.90
C PRO A 150 -10.40 0.50 -8.63
N MET A 151 -9.26 0.99 -9.14
CA MET A 151 -9.26 2.02 -10.17
C MET A 151 -9.70 1.40 -11.50
N VAL A 152 -10.79 1.91 -12.06
CA VAL A 152 -11.35 1.44 -13.33
C VAL A 152 -11.62 2.64 -14.23
N GLY A 153 -11.32 2.49 -15.51
CA GLY A 153 -11.67 3.44 -16.55
C GLY A 153 -12.41 2.78 -17.69
N CYS A 154 -13.23 3.56 -18.38
CA CYS A 154 -14.06 3.12 -19.50
C CYS A 154 -14.14 4.20 -20.59
N VAL A 155 -14.03 3.77 -21.84
CA VAL A 155 -14.21 4.61 -23.04
C VAL A 155 -15.24 3.94 -23.94
N ILE A 156 -16.19 4.70 -24.48
CA ILE A 156 -17.17 4.22 -25.46
C ILE A 156 -16.91 4.90 -26.80
N VAL A 157 -16.75 4.08 -27.84
CA VAL A 157 -16.39 4.52 -29.19
C VAL A 157 -17.45 4.07 -30.18
N LYS A 158 -17.91 4.99 -31.03
CA LYS A 158 -18.83 4.73 -32.13
C LYS A 158 -18.29 5.37 -33.41
N ASP A 159 -18.24 4.59 -34.48
CA ASP A 159 -17.79 5.06 -35.80
C ASP A 159 -16.40 5.74 -35.79
N GLY A 160 -15.52 5.28 -34.88
CA GLY A 160 -14.19 5.83 -34.70
C GLY A 160 -14.10 7.06 -33.78
N GLU A 161 -15.23 7.58 -33.28
CA GLU A 161 -15.29 8.71 -32.37
C GLU A 161 -15.53 8.26 -30.93
N ILE A 162 -14.84 8.89 -29.98
CA ILE A 162 -15.11 8.68 -28.55
C ILE A 162 -16.38 9.45 -28.18
N VAL A 163 -17.44 8.73 -27.87
CA VAL A 163 -18.75 9.28 -27.50
C VAL A 163 -18.99 9.29 -26.00
N GLY A 164 -18.18 8.59 -25.20
CA GLY A 164 -18.28 8.65 -23.75
C GLY A 164 -17.01 8.23 -23.03
N ARG A 165 -16.76 8.81 -21.86
CA ARG A 165 -15.62 8.55 -20.99
C ARG A 165 -16.08 8.43 -19.55
N GLY A 166 -15.40 7.58 -18.80
CA GLY A 166 -15.71 7.41 -17.39
C GLY A 166 -14.56 6.80 -16.63
N PHE A 167 -14.48 7.13 -15.35
CA PHE A 167 -13.63 6.45 -14.39
C PHE A 167 -14.38 6.35 -13.06
N HIS A 168 -14.00 5.41 -12.20
CA HIS A 168 -14.56 5.32 -10.86
C HIS A 168 -13.81 6.30 -9.93
N PRO A 169 -14.47 7.36 -9.41
CA PRO A 169 -13.75 8.40 -8.67
C PRO A 169 -13.45 8.03 -7.21
N LYS A 170 -14.37 7.34 -6.54
CA LYS A 170 -14.23 6.93 -5.13
C LYS A 170 -15.28 5.87 -4.75
N ALA A 171 -15.02 5.12 -3.68
CA ALA A 171 -15.94 4.10 -3.20
C ALA A 171 -17.36 4.64 -2.91
N GLY A 172 -18.37 3.92 -3.39
CA GLY A 172 -19.79 4.27 -3.24
C GLY A 172 -20.36 5.12 -4.38
N GLU A 173 -19.52 5.74 -5.20
CA GLU A 173 -19.95 6.41 -6.43
C GLU A 173 -20.19 5.41 -7.57
N PRO A 174 -20.87 5.82 -8.66
CA PRO A 174 -21.01 4.99 -9.85
C PRO A 174 -19.67 4.46 -10.40
N HIS A 175 -19.72 3.31 -11.07
CA HIS A 175 -18.56 2.74 -11.74
C HIS A 175 -18.25 3.46 -13.06
N ALA A 176 -17.06 3.21 -13.60
CA ALA A 176 -16.55 3.85 -14.82
C ALA A 176 -17.50 3.69 -16.02
N GLU A 177 -18.07 2.50 -16.19
CA GLU A 177 -18.99 2.16 -17.28
C GLU A 177 -20.27 2.99 -17.20
N VAL A 178 -20.75 3.27 -15.98
CA VAL A 178 -21.95 4.09 -15.77
C VAL A 178 -21.70 5.53 -16.19
N PHE A 179 -20.54 6.10 -15.83
CA PHE A 179 -20.16 7.45 -16.27
C PHE A 179 -20.00 7.51 -17.79
N ALA A 180 -19.29 6.56 -18.39
CA ALA A 180 -19.10 6.52 -19.84
C ALA A 180 -20.42 6.36 -20.61
N LEU A 181 -21.34 5.51 -20.11
CA LEU A 181 -22.67 5.34 -20.69
C LEU A 181 -23.54 6.61 -20.58
N ARG A 182 -23.44 7.33 -19.46
CA ARG A 182 -24.17 8.61 -19.27
C ARG A 182 -23.69 9.66 -20.26
N GLU A 183 -22.37 9.80 -20.47
CA GLU A 183 -21.81 10.73 -21.47
C GLU A 183 -22.21 10.32 -22.89
N ALA A 184 -22.15 9.01 -23.21
CA ALA A 184 -22.51 8.50 -24.54
C ALA A 184 -24.01 8.64 -24.86
N GLY A 185 -24.89 8.54 -23.84
CA GLY A 185 -26.34 8.58 -24.02
C GLY A 185 -26.81 7.59 -25.10
N LYS A 186 -27.61 8.08 -26.05
CA LYS A 186 -28.12 7.26 -27.16
C LYS A 186 -27.03 6.75 -28.11
N LYS A 187 -25.86 7.41 -28.15
CA LYS A 187 -24.74 6.99 -29.03
C LYS A 187 -24.10 5.68 -28.55
N ALA A 188 -24.35 5.22 -27.33
CA ALA A 188 -23.87 3.93 -26.84
C ALA A 188 -24.45 2.74 -27.62
N GLN A 189 -25.66 2.87 -28.19
CA GLN A 189 -26.28 1.81 -28.97
C GLN A 189 -25.44 1.49 -30.23
N GLY A 190 -25.03 0.22 -30.35
CA GLY A 190 -24.17 -0.26 -31.43
C GLY A 190 -22.68 0.11 -31.28
N ALA A 191 -22.30 0.80 -30.21
CA ALA A 191 -20.91 1.22 -29.97
C ALA A 191 -20.03 0.06 -29.44
N THR A 192 -18.71 0.30 -29.36
CA THR A 192 -17.77 -0.52 -28.60
C THR A 192 -17.44 0.13 -27.26
N ALA A 193 -17.55 -0.59 -26.15
CA ALA A 193 -17.04 -0.16 -24.85
C ALA A 193 -15.68 -0.80 -24.56
N TYR A 194 -14.71 0.00 -24.13
CA TYR A 194 -13.39 -0.41 -23.66
C TYR A 194 -13.35 -0.21 -22.16
N VAL A 195 -13.04 -1.25 -21.40
CA VAL A 195 -13.06 -1.21 -19.93
C VAL A 195 -11.81 -1.87 -19.36
N SER A 196 -11.10 -1.20 -18.47
CA SER A 196 -9.81 -1.66 -17.96
C SER A 196 -9.91 -2.92 -17.10
N LEU A 197 -11.05 -3.12 -16.42
CA LEU A 197 -11.36 -4.29 -15.60
C LEU A 197 -12.70 -4.89 -16.02
N GLU A 198 -12.89 -6.19 -15.87
CA GLU A 198 -14.17 -6.86 -16.13
C GLU A 198 -15.36 -6.12 -15.47
N PRO A 199 -16.43 -5.83 -16.24
CA PRO A 199 -17.63 -5.21 -15.68
C PRO A 199 -18.27 -6.05 -14.60
N CYS A 200 -18.61 -5.42 -13.47
CA CYS A 200 -19.21 -6.13 -12.35
C CYS A 200 -20.55 -6.79 -12.73
N ASN A 201 -20.78 -8.00 -12.19
CA ASN A 201 -21.98 -8.81 -12.47
C ASN A 201 -22.87 -9.06 -11.25
N HIS A 202 -22.58 -8.42 -10.12
CA HIS A 202 -23.35 -8.52 -8.89
C HIS A 202 -23.95 -7.17 -8.54
N THR A 203 -25.08 -7.18 -7.83
CA THR A 203 -25.67 -5.97 -7.26
C THR A 203 -25.02 -5.69 -5.91
N GLY A 204 -24.18 -4.65 -5.86
CA GLY A 204 -23.60 -4.14 -4.62
C GLY A 204 -24.36 -2.90 -4.14
N ARG A 205 -23.63 -1.81 -3.89
CA ARG A 205 -24.22 -0.47 -3.65
C ARG A 205 -24.87 0.11 -4.91
N THR A 206 -24.40 -0.32 -6.08
CA THR A 206 -24.89 0.07 -7.40
C THR A 206 -25.33 -1.16 -8.21
N PRO A 207 -26.26 -1.01 -9.17
CA PRO A 207 -26.62 -2.07 -10.11
C PRO A 207 -25.42 -2.57 -10.93
N PRO A 208 -25.43 -3.82 -11.42
CA PRO A 208 -24.31 -4.41 -12.16
C PRO A 208 -24.06 -3.73 -13.51
N CYS A 209 -22.79 -3.49 -13.81
CA CYS A 209 -22.35 -2.78 -15.01
C CYS A 209 -22.48 -3.63 -16.28
N SER A 210 -22.31 -4.96 -16.16
CA SER A 210 -22.57 -5.89 -17.25
C SER A 210 -24.00 -5.70 -17.81
N GLN A 211 -25.00 -5.63 -16.93
CA GLN A 211 -26.39 -5.40 -17.33
C GLN A 211 -26.64 -3.98 -17.85
N ALA A 212 -25.91 -2.97 -17.35
CA ALA A 212 -26.01 -1.61 -17.87
C ALA A 212 -25.56 -1.54 -19.33
N LEU A 213 -24.45 -2.20 -19.67
CA LEU A 213 -23.95 -2.33 -21.05
C LEU A 213 -24.94 -3.10 -21.94
N VAL A 214 -25.57 -4.18 -21.42
CA VAL A 214 -26.64 -4.90 -22.11
C VAL A 214 -27.84 -4.00 -22.41
N ARG A 215 -28.34 -3.27 -21.41
CA ARG A 215 -29.46 -2.33 -21.58
C ARG A 215 -29.14 -1.22 -22.58
N ALA A 216 -27.90 -0.75 -22.60
CA ALA A 216 -27.41 0.24 -23.56
C ALA A 216 -27.25 -0.30 -24.98
N ARG A 217 -27.33 -1.62 -25.17
CA ARG A 217 -27.22 -2.31 -26.47
C ARG A 217 -25.91 -1.95 -27.20
N VAL A 218 -24.80 -1.96 -26.47
CA VAL A 218 -23.46 -1.89 -27.09
C VAL A 218 -23.26 -3.12 -27.98
N ALA A 219 -22.59 -2.97 -29.12
CA ALA A 219 -22.34 -4.08 -30.03
C ALA A 219 -21.17 -4.96 -29.60
N ARG A 220 -20.17 -4.34 -28.95
CA ARG A 220 -18.93 -4.98 -28.54
C ARG A 220 -18.41 -4.43 -27.22
N VAL A 221 -17.79 -5.29 -26.41
CA VAL A 221 -17.06 -4.91 -25.20
C VAL A 221 -15.64 -5.47 -25.30
N VAL A 222 -14.65 -4.61 -25.06
CA VAL A 222 -13.23 -4.98 -24.99
C VAL A 222 -12.79 -4.80 -23.55
N VAL A 223 -12.33 -5.88 -22.92
CA VAL A 223 -11.96 -5.94 -21.52
C VAL A 223 -10.43 -6.04 -21.40
N GLY A 224 -9.85 -5.17 -20.59
CA GLY A 224 -8.41 -5.13 -20.36
C GLY A 224 -7.91 -6.34 -19.57
N THR A 225 -8.48 -6.54 -18.39
CA THR A 225 -8.20 -7.72 -17.55
C THR A 225 -9.45 -8.23 -16.82
N VAL A 226 -9.41 -9.49 -16.41
CA VAL A 226 -10.48 -10.18 -15.68
C VAL A 226 -10.20 -10.08 -14.19
N ASP A 227 -11.26 -10.03 -13.36
CA ASP A 227 -11.10 -10.10 -11.90
C ASP A 227 -10.46 -11.46 -11.52
N PRO A 228 -9.34 -11.49 -10.78
CA PRO A 228 -8.68 -12.73 -10.40
C PRO A 228 -9.47 -13.53 -9.36
N ASN A 229 -10.49 -12.96 -8.73
CA ASN A 229 -11.33 -13.66 -7.78
C ASN A 229 -12.16 -14.74 -8.50
N PRO A 230 -11.94 -16.04 -8.25
CA PRO A 230 -12.67 -17.11 -8.93
C PRO A 230 -14.18 -17.10 -8.66
N LEU A 231 -14.63 -16.42 -7.60
CA LEU A 231 -16.05 -16.26 -7.29
C LEU A 231 -16.75 -15.21 -8.15
N VAL A 232 -16.01 -14.31 -8.79
CA VAL A 232 -16.54 -13.16 -9.55
C VAL A 232 -16.05 -13.15 -10.99
N GLY A 233 -14.76 -13.46 -11.19
CA GLY A 233 -14.07 -13.47 -12.46
C GLY A 233 -14.79 -14.28 -13.54
N GLY A 234 -14.95 -13.67 -14.71
CA GLY A 234 -15.57 -14.25 -15.89
C GLY A 234 -17.10 -14.15 -15.95
N LYS A 235 -17.80 -13.88 -14.84
CA LYS A 235 -19.27 -13.83 -14.81
C LYS A 235 -19.85 -12.62 -15.56
N GLY A 236 -19.15 -11.49 -15.54
CA GLY A 236 -19.52 -10.30 -16.30
C GLY A 236 -19.34 -10.51 -17.79
N VAL A 237 -18.20 -11.09 -18.18
CA VAL A 237 -17.92 -11.51 -19.57
C VAL A 237 -18.97 -12.50 -20.07
N GLU A 238 -19.32 -13.51 -19.27
CA GLU A 238 -20.33 -14.51 -19.61
C GLU A 238 -21.71 -13.86 -19.83
N THR A 239 -22.11 -12.93 -18.96
CA THR A 239 -23.39 -12.23 -19.05
C THR A 239 -23.50 -11.41 -20.34
N LEU A 240 -22.41 -10.72 -20.72
CA LEU A 240 -22.35 -9.96 -21.98
C LEU A 240 -22.47 -10.89 -23.19
N ARG A 241 -21.72 -12.00 -23.20
CA ARG A 241 -21.77 -12.99 -24.30
C ARG A 241 -23.15 -13.62 -24.44
N LYS A 242 -23.81 -13.99 -23.33
CA LYS A 242 -25.18 -14.54 -23.32
C LYS A 242 -26.22 -13.56 -23.88
N ALA A 243 -25.98 -12.25 -23.74
CA ALA A 243 -26.81 -11.20 -24.32
C ALA A 243 -26.52 -10.94 -25.82
N GLY A 244 -25.63 -11.72 -26.46
CA GLY A 244 -25.27 -11.57 -27.87
C GLY A 244 -24.24 -10.47 -28.15
N ILE A 245 -23.61 -9.90 -27.11
CA ILE A 245 -22.56 -8.88 -27.26
C ILE A 245 -21.23 -9.56 -27.58
N LYS A 246 -20.49 -9.03 -28.57
CA LYS A 246 -19.13 -9.51 -28.87
C LYS A 246 -18.19 -9.10 -27.75
N VAL A 247 -17.41 -10.03 -27.19
CA VAL A 247 -16.47 -9.72 -26.10
C VAL A 247 -15.05 -10.19 -26.41
N VAL A 248 -14.11 -9.25 -26.37
CA VAL A 248 -12.67 -9.49 -26.46
C VAL A 248 -12.05 -9.23 -25.09
N VAL A 249 -11.13 -10.08 -24.65
CA VAL A 249 -10.51 -10.00 -23.31
C VAL A 249 -9.00 -10.02 -23.47
N GLY A 250 -8.29 -9.30 -22.60
CA GLY A 250 -6.83 -9.34 -22.51
C GLY A 250 -6.10 -8.27 -23.34
N VAL A 251 -6.80 -7.21 -23.75
CA VAL A 251 -6.17 -6.09 -24.47
C VAL A 251 -5.39 -5.23 -23.48
N GLU A 252 -4.10 -4.99 -23.71
CA GLU A 252 -3.22 -4.28 -22.76
C GLU A 252 -3.29 -4.87 -21.34
N GLN A 253 -3.40 -6.20 -21.24
CA GLN A 253 -3.69 -6.89 -19.98
C GLN A 253 -2.67 -6.55 -18.88
N ALA A 254 -1.37 -6.57 -19.18
CA ALA A 254 -0.32 -6.28 -18.20
C ALA A 254 -0.44 -4.85 -17.64
N LEU A 255 -0.78 -3.88 -18.49
CA LEU A 255 -1.00 -2.49 -18.09
C LEU A 255 -2.26 -2.35 -17.22
N CYS A 256 -3.34 -3.01 -17.60
CA CYS A 256 -4.59 -3.03 -16.83
C CYS A 256 -4.40 -3.70 -15.46
N GLN A 257 -3.64 -4.80 -15.42
CA GLN A 257 -3.31 -5.51 -14.18
C GLN A 257 -2.45 -4.66 -13.24
N ALA A 258 -1.42 -3.98 -13.76
CA ALA A 258 -0.62 -3.07 -12.96
C ALA A 258 -1.46 -1.93 -12.35
N THR A 259 -2.48 -1.46 -13.07
CA THR A 259 -3.36 -0.37 -12.60
C THR A 259 -4.27 -0.82 -11.44
N ALA A 260 -4.60 -2.11 -11.33
CA ALA A 260 -5.47 -2.65 -10.29
C ALA A 260 -4.73 -3.61 -9.32
N GLU A 261 -3.40 -3.58 -9.29
CA GLU A 261 -2.60 -4.63 -8.64
C GLU A 261 -2.81 -4.70 -7.12
N THR A 262 -2.96 -3.55 -6.46
CA THR A 262 -3.16 -3.46 -5.01
C THR A 262 -4.52 -4.03 -4.62
N PHE A 263 -5.55 -3.75 -5.42
CA PHE A 263 -6.87 -4.35 -5.29
C PHE A 263 -6.81 -5.86 -5.50
N PHE A 264 -6.16 -6.34 -6.57
CA PHE A 264 -6.03 -7.78 -6.83
C PHE A 264 -5.33 -8.52 -5.71
N HIS A 265 -4.23 -7.96 -5.21
CA HIS A 265 -3.57 -8.51 -4.04
C HIS A 265 -4.55 -8.62 -2.87
N ARG A 266 -5.23 -7.52 -2.52
CA ARG A 266 -6.20 -7.48 -1.43
C ARG A 266 -7.29 -8.53 -1.53
N ILE A 267 -7.86 -8.74 -2.71
CA ILE A 267 -8.97 -9.68 -2.89
C ILE A 267 -8.48 -11.13 -2.85
N VAL A 268 -7.24 -11.41 -3.30
CA VAL A 268 -6.68 -12.76 -3.33
C VAL A 268 -6.11 -13.16 -1.96
N THR A 269 -5.42 -12.25 -1.26
CA THR A 269 -4.69 -12.54 -0.03
C THR A 269 -5.45 -12.15 1.24
N ASN A 270 -6.50 -11.33 1.13
CA ASN A 270 -7.16 -10.66 2.25
C ASN A 270 -6.20 -9.81 3.10
N LYS A 271 -5.16 -9.24 2.46
CA LYS A 271 -4.18 -8.33 3.08
C LYS A 271 -3.92 -7.15 2.14
N PRO A 272 -3.55 -5.95 2.64
CA PRO A 272 -3.15 -4.87 1.77
C PRO A 272 -1.83 -5.21 1.06
N PHE A 273 -1.64 -4.70 -0.15
CA PHE A 273 -0.38 -4.78 -0.88
C PHE A 273 0.69 -3.99 -0.12
N LEU A 274 1.77 -4.68 0.27
CA LEU A 274 2.83 -4.12 1.08
C LEU A 274 4.01 -3.65 0.22
N THR A 275 4.30 -2.36 0.31
CA THR A 275 5.53 -1.74 -0.20
C THR A 275 6.45 -1.42 0.96
N VAL A 276 7.73 -1.78 0.87
CA VAL A 276 8.76 -1.38 1.84
C VAL A 276 9.69 -0.38 1.18
N ARG A 277 9.79 0.81 1.75
CA ARG A 277 10.78 1.84 1.41
C ARG A 277 11.82 1.95 2.52
N TYR A 278 13.08 2.03 2.13
CA TYR A 278 14.17 2.33 3.06
C TYR A 278 15.25 3.18 2.38
N THR A 279 16.09 3.80 3.22
CA THR A 279 17.21 4.62 2.78
C THR A 279 18.52 4.03 3.25
N MET A 280 19.53 4.05 2.38
CA MET A 280 20.90 3.69 2.72
C MET A 280 21.92 4.62 2.08
N SER A 281 23.10 4.70 2.70
CA SER A 281 24.29 5.28 2.08
C SER A 281 24.78 4.40 0.92
N LEU A 282 25.70 4.92 0.11
CA LEU A 282 26.27 4.19 -1.03
C LEU A 282 27.03 2.94 -0.60
N ASP A 283 27.63 2.96 0.59
CA ASP A 283 28.28 1.80 1.22
C ASP A 283 27.32 0.92 2.05
N GLY A 284 26.01 1.16 1.96
CA GLY A 284 24.97 0.26 2.47
C GLY A 284 24.62 0.42 3.94
N ALA A 285 25.08 1.45 4.63
CA ALA A 285 24.66 1.75 6.00
C ALA A 285 23.24 2.34 6.01
N ALA A 286 22.44 1.99 7.02
CA ALA A 286 21.16 2.65 7.24
C ALA A 286 21.39 4.15 7.41
N SER A 287 20.63 4.96 6.67
CA SER A 287 20.71 6.41 6.78
C SER A 287 19.35 6.98 7.18
N PRO A 288 19.31 7.89 8.17
CA PRO A 288 18.18 8.78 8.36
C PRO A 288 17.86 9.46 7.02
N SER A 289 16.60 9.73 6.79
CA SER A 289 16.04 10.16 5.49
C SER A 289 16.41 11.59 5.06
N GLN A 290 17.52 12.16 5.56
CA GLN A 290 17.88 13.56 5.37
C GLN A 290 17.94 13.92 3.87
N GLY A 291 16.93 14.67 3.42
CA GLY A 291 16.81 15.15 2.03
C GLY A 291 15.96 14.30 1.08
N ASN A 292 15.59 13.06 1.43
CA ASN A 292 14.93 12.14 0.49
C ASN A 292 13.43 11.92 0.72
N ARG A 293 12.90 12.48 1.81
CA ARG A 293 11.46 12.63 2.08
C ARG A 293 10.96 14.01 1.64
N THR A 294 11.51 14.55 0.56
CA THR A 294 11.02 15.80 -0.04
C THR A 294 9.70 15.51 -0.77
N SER A 295 8.60 15.87 -0.11
CA SER A 295 7.26 15.89 -0.69
C SER A 295 7.09 17.19 -1.49
N GLU A 296 7.74 17.25 -2.65
CA GLU A 296 7.44 18.27 -3.67
C GLU A 296 6.47 17.67 -4.68
N GLU A 297 5.60 18.49 -5.27
CA GLU A 297 4.69 18.03 -6.31
C GLU A 297 5.48 17.44 -7.49
N GLY A 298 5.08 16.26 -7.95
CA GLY A 298 5.78 15.49 -8.98
C GLY A 298 7.02 14.73 -8.48
N SER A 299 7.38 14.83 -7.19
CA SER A 299 8.45 14.03 -6.62
C SER A 299 8.03 12.57 -6.50
N HIS A 300 8.99 11.65 -6.67
CA HIS A 300 8.69 10.22 -6.54
C HIS A 300 8.12 9.86 -5.17
N TYR A 301 8.61 10.51 -4.10
CA TYR A 301 8.14 10.26 -2.75
C TYR A 301 6.70 10.78 -2.56
N SER A 302 6.38 11.96 -3.11
CA SER A 302 5.02 12.51 -3.09
C SER A 302 4.03 11.59 -3.81
N SER A 303 4.39 11.07 -5.00
CA SER A 303 3.56 10.08 -5.70
C SER A 303 3.43 8.78 -4.91
N LEU A 304 4.51 8.28 -4.31
CA LEU A 304 4.46 7.05 -3.51
C LEU A 304 3.52 7.17 -2.32
N LEU A 305 3.49 8.33 -1.65
CA LEU A 305 2.53 8.61 -0.58
C LEU A 305 1.08 8.68 -1.10
N GLN A 306 0.85 9.25 -2.28
CA GLN A 306 -0.48 9.32 -2.90
C GLN A 306 -1.02 7.94 -3.32
N GLU A 307 -0.13 7.05 -3.78
CA GLU A 307 -0.47 5.71 -4.26
C GLU A 307 -0.84 4.72 -3.14
N ASN A 308 -0.48 5.03 -1.88
CA ASN A 308 -0.69 4.15 -0.74
C ASN A 308 -1.82 4.64 0.17
N ASP A 309 -2.69 3.74 0.66
CA ASP A 309 -3.77 4.12 1.57
C ASP A 309 -3.26 4.45 2.98
N ALA A 310 -2.15 3.85 3.38
CA ALA A 310 -1.50 4.08 4.66
C ALA A 310 0.03 4.04 4.54
N VAL A 311 0.69 4.77 5.43
CA VAL A 311 2.14 4.78 5.59
C VAL A 311 2.50 4.49 7.05
N ILE A 312 3.31 3.46 7.25
CA ILE A 312 3.76 2.96 8.55
C ILE A 312 5.16 3.49 8.84
N VAL A 313 5.33 4.07 10.02
CA VAL A 313 6.61 4.44 10.63
C VAL A 313 6.68 3.93 12.07
N THR A 314 7.86 3.92 12.67
CA THR A 314 8.04 3.55 14.09
C THR A 314 8.17 4.78 14.99
N ASP A 315 7.98 4.59 16.29
CA ASP A 315 8.29 5.59 17.32
C ASP A 315 9.76 6.04 17.31
N THR A 316 10.70 5.15 16.97
CA THR A 316 12.10 5.52 16.69
C THR A 316 12.19 6.48 15.51
N CYS A 317 11.53 6.17 14.39
CA CYS A 317 11.58 7.00 13.19
C CYS A 317 11.05 8.42 13.43
N ILE A 318 9.97 8.59 14.20
CA ILE A 318 9.46 9.94 14.49
C ILE A 318 10.40 10.75 15.40
N ARG A 319 11.17 10.09 16.28
CA ARG A 319 12.15 10.77 17.14
C ARG A 319 13.39 11.21 16.37
N GLU A 320 13.83 10.38 15.44
CA GLU A 320 15.08 10.62 14.69
C GLU A 320 14.86 11.52 13.47
N ASP A 321 13.78 11.30 12.73
CA ASP A 321 13.51 11.98 11.45
C ASP A 321 12.32 12.93 11.48
N ASN A 322 11.40 12.78 12.45
CA ASN A 322 10.17 13.55 12.56
C ASN A 322 9.45 13.82 11.21
N PRO A 323 9.08 12.77 10.44
CA PRO A 323 8.57 12.96 9.09
C PRO A 323 7.14 13.53 9.08
N ARG A 324 6.79 14.29 8.03
CA ARG A 324 5.42 14.77 7.82
C ARG A 324 4.49 13.68 7.29
N LEU A 325 4.99 12.86 6.36
CA LEU A 325 4.26 11.79 5.67
C LEU A 325 3.00 12.27 4.92
N VAL A 326 3.15 13.38 4.19
CA VAL A 326 2.08 14.05 3.44
C VAL A 326 2.51 14.12 1.97
N SER A 327 1.62 13.71 1.07
CA SER A 327 1.81 13.89 -0.37
C SER A 327 1.56 15.34 -0.76
N ALA A 328 2.40 15.88 -1.65
CA ALA A 328 2.26 17.22 -2.20
C ALA A 328 1.56 17.24 -3.57
N GLU A 329 1.11 16.09 -4.08
CA GLU A 329 0.35 16.05 -5.34
C GLU A 329 -0.96 16.83 -5.22
N ALA A 330 -1.31 17.61 -6.25
CA ALA A 330 -2.55 18.35 -6.28
C ALA A 330 -3.77 17.42 -6.10
N GLY A 331 -4.63 17.74 -5.11
CA GLY A 331 -5.83 16.96 -4.82
C GLY A 331 -5.55 15.57 -4.21
N ALA A 332 -4.34 15.31 -3.71
CA ALA A 332 -4.01 14.08 -3.03
C ALA A 332 -4.92 13.84 -1.81
N LYS A 333 -5.50 12.65 -1.73
CA LYS A 333 -5.99 12.12 -0.45
C LYS A 333 -4.77 11.66 0.34
N GLN A 334 -4.60 12.23 1.52
CA GLN A 334 -3.46 11.91 2.37
C GLN A 334 -3.57 10.48 2.92
N PRO A 335 -2.47 9.70 2.93
CA PRO A 335 -2.46 8.37 3.51
C PRO A 335 -2.75 8.42 5.01
N LEU A 336 -3.28 7.34 5.57
CA LEU A 336 -3.29 7.17 7.02
C LEU A 336 -1.84 7.05 7.52
N ARG A 337 -1.42 7.97 8.38
CA ARG A 337 -0.11 7.93 9.03
C ARG A 337 -0.18 7.00 10.23
N VAL A 338 0.44 5.84 10.13
CA VAL A 338 0.42 4.80 11.16
C VAL A 338 1.75 4.83 11.89
N VAL A 339 1.72 5.08 13.20
CA VAL A 339 2.89 5.01 14.08
C VAL A 339 2.83 3.72 14.87
N ILE A 340 3.81 2.84 14.66
CA ILE A 340 4.02 1.66 15.50
C ILE A 340 4.89 2.06 16.67
N ALA A 341 4.36 1.94 17.88
CA ALA A 341 5.03 2.37 19.10
C ALA A 341 5.22 1.19 20.05
N LYS A 342 6.44 1.03 20.58
CA LYS A 342 6.71 0.08 21.68
C LYS A 342 6.24 0.62 23.02
N SER A 343 6.26 1.94 23.15
CA SER A 343 5.82 2.67 24.34
C SER A 343 5.05 3.92 23.93
N LEU A 344 4.14 4.36 24.79
CA LEU A 344 3.41 5.61 24.60
C LEU A 344 4.22 6.84 25.07
N GLU A 345 5.55 6.78 25.18
CA GLU A 345 6.34 7.97 25.52
C GLU A 345 6.62 8.85 24.29
N LEU A 346 5.61 9.16 23.49
CA LEU A 346 5.76 9.77 22.16
C LEU A 346 5.99 11.29 22.21
N PRO A 347 6.82 11.87 21.32
CA PRO A 347 7.00 13.32 21.25
C PRO A 347 5.76 13.96 20.61
N LEU A 348 4.91 14.60 21.42
CA LEU A 348 3.63 15.16 20.98
C LEU A 348 3.75 16.33 19.99
N ASP A 349 4.94 16.91 19.86
CA ASP A 349 5.29 17.93 18.88
C ASP A 349 5.74 17.35 17.53
N SER A 350 5.73 16.02 17.37
CA SER A 350 6.03 15.37 16.10
C SER A 350 5.03 15.75 15.01
N HIS A 351 5.51 15.96 13.79
CA HIS A 351 4.71 16.36 12.62
C HIS A 351 3.60 15.36 12.28
N VAL A 352 3.79 14.08 12.58
CA VAL A 352 2.76 13.05 12.39
C VAL A 352 1.52 13.27 13.27
N PHE A 353 1.61 14.04 14.36
CA PHE A 353 0.47 14.32 15.25
C PHE A 353 -0.26 15.62 14.92
N ASP A 354 0.19 16.37 13.91
CA ASP A 354 -0.60 17.46 13.32
C ASP A 354 -1.68 16.86 12.39
N THR A 355 -2.86 16.60 12.95
CA THR A 355 -3.98 15.96 12.24
C THR A 355 -4.66 16.86 11.21
N SER A 356 -4.32 18.16 11.16
CA SER A 356 -4.76 19.05 10.09
C SER A 356 -4.11 18.69 8.75
N ALA A 357 -2.91 18.09 8.79
CA ALA A 357 -2.17 17.66 7.61
C ALA A 357 -2.56 16.26 7.10
N GLY A 358 -3.23 15.45 7.93
CA GLY A 358 -3.68 14.10 7.56
C GLY A 358 -4.12 13.27 8.77
N PRO A 359 -4.87 12.16 8.56
CA PRO A 359 -5.28 11.30 9.66
C PRO A 359 -4.08 10.53 10.22
N THR A 360 -4.11 10.26 11.54
CA THR A 360 -3.03 9.55 12.24
C THR A 360 -3.60 8.47 13.15
N LEU A 361 -2.95 7.31 13.13
CA LEU A 361 -3.23 6.15 13.96
C LEU A 361 -1.95 5.74 14.70
N VAL A 362 -2.02 5.62 16.02
CA VAL A 362 -0.99 4.98 16.83
C VAL A 362 -1.42 3.54 17.11
N ILE A 363 -0.55 2.59 16.79
CA ILE A 363 -0.69 1.19 17.17
C ILE A 363 0.39 0.87 18.18
N THR A 364 -0.01 0.39 19.35
CA THR A 364 0.90 0.04 20.45
C THR A 364 0.48 -1.28 21.09
N ASP A 365 1.34 -1.86 21.91
CA ASP A 365 0.96 -3.00 22.74
C ASP A 365 -0.10 -2.57 23.76
N ALA A 366 -1.11 -3.41 24.00
CA ALA A 366 -2.16 -3.13 24.98
C ALA A 366 -1.63 -2.96 26.42
N GLU A 367 -0.51 -3.63 26.75
CA GLU A 367 0.19 -3.41 28.01
C GLU A 367 0.76 -2.00 28.12
N ALA A 368 1.20 -1.39 27.01
CA ALA A 368 1.75 -0.04 27.03
C ALA A 368 0.66 0.98 27.37
N ILE A 369 -0.56 0.81 26.85
CA ILE A 369 -1.73 1.61 27.24
C ILE A 369 -2.01 1.45 28.74
N THR A 370 -2.01 0.21 29.22
CA THR A 370 -2.26 -0.08 30.64
C THR A 370 -1.20 0.58 31.53
N LYS A 371 0.08 0.54 31.14
CA LYS A 371 1.19 1.18 31.86
C LYS A 371 1.07 2.71 31.87
N ASP A 372 0.68 3.32 30.75
CA ASP A 372 0.44 4.76 30.63
C ASP A 372 -0.65 5.23 31.63
N LEU A 373 -1.80 4.55 31.65
CA LEU A 373 -2.88 4.84 32.61
C LEU A 373 -2.45 4.64 34.07
N GLN A 374 -1.66 3.60 34.36
CA GLN A 374 -1.14 3.36 35.72
C GLN A 374 -0.16 4.45 36.16
N ASN A 375 0.67 4.97 35.26
CA ASN A 375 1.61 6.04 35.58
C ASN A 375 0.89 7.32 35.98
N VAL A 376 -0.19 7.69 35.27
CA VAL A 376 -1.06 8.82 35.65
C VAL A 376 -1.65 8.63 37.04
N SER A 377 -2.12 7.43 37.38
CA SER A 377 -2.68 7.17 38.72
C SER A 377 -1.68 7.35 39.85
N LYS A 378 -0.37 7.18 39.57
CA LYS A 378 0.72 7.28 40.56
C LYS A 378 1.33 8.67 40.65
N GLN A 379 1.48 9.36 39.52
CA GLN A 379 2.23 10.62 39.41
C GLN A 379 1.34 11.84 39.19
N GLY A 380 0.05 11.65 38.88
CA GLY A 380 -0.85 12.70 38.41
C GLY A 380 -0.56 13.11 36.96
N GLY A 381 -1.46 13.89 36.34
CA GLY A 381 -1.34 14.38 34.96
C GLY A 381 -2.35 13.76 33.99
N GLU A 382 -2.14 13.98 32.69
CA GLU A 382 -2.92 13.37 31.60
C GLU A 382 -2.14 12.20 30.99
N SER A 383 -2.84 11.13 30.60
CA SER A 383 -2.20 9.99 29.94
C SER A 383 -1.79 10.37 28.52
N MET A 384 -0.73 9.76 27.98
CA MET A 384 -0.37 10.00 26.59
C MET A 384 -1.52 9.61 25.66
N GLU A 385 -2.21 8.50 25.93
CA GLU A 385 -3.39 8.09 25.16
C GLU A 385 -4.43 9.22 25.11
N SER A 386 -4.73 9.85 26.24
CA SER A 386 -5.68 10.97 26.33
C SER A 386 -5.19 12.18 25.54
N LEU A 387 -3.90 12.49 25.63
CA LEU A 387 -3.27 13.60 24.89
C LEU A 387 -3.28 13.37 23.37
N LEU A 388 -3.13 12.13 22.91
CA LEU A 388 -3.25 11.76 21.49
C LEU A 388 -4.71 11.86 21.02
N ILE A 389 -5.65 11.31 21.79
CA ILE A 389 -7.08 11.39 21.48
C ILE A 389 -7.56 12.85 21.42
N SER A 390 -7.06 13.72 22.32
CA SER A 390 -7.38 15.16 22.29
C SER A 390 -6.92 15.87 21.01
N ARG A 391 -5.93 15.31 20.30
CA ARG A 391 -5.43 15.76 18.99
C ARG A 391 -6.13 15.07 17.82
N ALA A 392 -7.21 14.34 18.06
CA ALA A 392 -7.90 13.51 17.08
C ALA A 392 -7.02 12.41 16.45
N VAL A 393 -6.05 11.89 17.23
CA VAL A 393 -5.26 10.72 16.85
C VAL A 393 -5.96 9.46 17.35
N ASP A 394 -6.22 8.51 16.44
CA ASP A 394 -6.74 7.20 16.82
C ASP A 394 -5.63 6.42 17.55
N VAL A 395 -5.95 5.75 18.66
CA VAL A 395 -5.02 4.86 19.38
C VAL A 395 -5.60 3.46 19.44
N VAL A 396 -4.80 2.45 19.08
CA VAL A 396 -5.18 1.04 19.12
C VAL A 396 -4.13 0.25 19.89
N GLY A 397 -4.59 -0.40 20.97
CA GLY A 397 -3.83 -1.42 21.68
C GLY A 397 -4.02 -2.79 21.05
N MET A 398 -2.94 -3.52 20.83
CA MET A 398 -2.95 -4.89 20.31
C MET A 398 -2.28 -5.84 21.29
N ASN A 399 -2.89 -7.02 21.50
CA ASN A 399 -2.24 -8.13 22.21
C ASN A 399 -1.43 -8.95 21.21
N GLY A 400 -0.11 -9.02 21.38
CA GLY A 400 0.76 -9.73 20.44
C GLY A 400 0.91 -8.98 19.12
N MET A 401 1.61 -7.84 19.16
CA MET A 401 1.84 -7.01 17.99
C MET A 401 2.70 -7.75 16.94
N SER A 402 2.14 -7.97 15.76
CA SER A 402 2.84 -8.54 14.61
C SER A 402 2.46 -7.80 13.33
N LEU A 403 3.31 -7.90 12.30
CA LEU A 403 3.00 -7.31 11.00
C LEU A 403 1.67 -7.83 10.45
N ASP A 404 1.42 -9.13 10.54
CA ASP A 404 0.20 -9.74 10.01
C ASP A 404 -1.05 -9.18 10.69
N ALA A 405 -1.01 -8.98 12.00
CA ALA A 405 -2.13 -8.43 12.75
C ALA A 405 -2.37 -6.94 12.40
N VAL A 406 -1.31 -6.16 12.19
CA VAL A 406 -1.41 -4.77 11.71
C VAL A 406 -2.02 -4.74 10.30
N LEU A 407 -1.56 -5.61 9.39
CA LEU A 407 -2.11 -5.70 8.05
C LEU A 407 -3.58 -6.18 8.04
N ASP A 408 -3.98 -7.04 8.98
CA ASP A 408 -5.39 -7.43 9.16
C ASP A 408 -6.26 -6.25 9.58
N LEU A 409 -5.79 -5.45 10.54
CA LEU A 409 -6.48 -4.23 10.97
C LEU A 409 -6.69 -3.27 9.79
N LEU A 410 -5.66 -3.07 8.98
CA LEU A 410 -5.69 -2.18 7.81
C LEU A 410 -6.56 -2.75 6.68
N TYR A 411 -6.52 -4.07 6.46
CA TYR A 411 -7.42 -4.77 5.54
C TYR A 411 -8.89 -4.57 5.94
N GLN A 412 -9.20 -4.75 7.23
CA GLN A 412 -10.54 -4.55 7.77
C GLN A 412 -10.99 -3.10 7.58
N ARG A 413 -10.10 -2.12 7.73
CA ARG A 413 -10.37 -0.71 7.43
C ARG A 413 -10.55 -0.39 5.95
N GLY A 414 -10.42 -1.38 5.05
CA GLY A 414 -10.70 -1.24 3.62
C GLY A 414 -9.49 -0.77 2.81
N PHE A 415 -8.27 -0.90 3.32
CA PHE A 415 -7.07 -0.50 2.61
C PHE A 415 -6.61 -1.59 1.63
N ASN A 416 -6.27 -1.14 0.42
CA ASN A 416 -5.68 -1.91 -0.66
C ASN A 416 -4.15 -1.89 -0.62
N SER A 417 -3.53 -0.82 -0.12
CA SER A 417 -2.07 -0.64 -0.15
C SER A 417 -1.51 -0.01 1.13
N VAL A 418 -0.33 -0.47 1.53
CA VAL A 418 0.40 0.00 2.70
C VAL A 418 1.86 0.20 2.33
N LEU A 419 2.40 1.36 2.68
CA LEU A 419 3.82 1.67 2.61
C LEU A 419 4.43 1.54 4.01
N ILE A 420 5.53 0.82 4.16
CA ILE A 420 6.43 0.96 5.31
C ILE A 420 7.54 1.93 4.90
N ASP A 421 7.67 3.05 5.60
CA ASP A 421 8.68 4.05 5.33
C ASP A 421 9.54 4.31 6.57
N SER A 422 10.32 3.31 6.98
CA SER A 422 11.20 3.37 8.15
C SER A 422 12.47 2.59 7.84
N THR A 423 13.48 2.65 8.71
CA THR A 423 14.53 1.64 8.63
C THR A 423 13.88 0.27 8.79
N VAL A 424 14.22 -0.65 7.90
CA VAL A 424 13.64 -1.99 7.89
C VAL A 424 13.91 -2.69 9.22
N SER A 425 15.13 -2.55 9.75
CA SER A 425 15.51 -3.08 11.06
C SER A 425 14.62 -2.57 12.19
N ASP A 426 14.24 -1.29 12.21
CA ASP A 426 13.34 -0.77 13.26
C ASP A 426 11.96 -1.42 13.21
N VAL A 427 11.45 -1.64 12.00
CA VAL A 427 10.14 -2.27 11.81
C VAL A 427 10.20 -3.74 12.21
N GLU A 428 11.26 -4.46 11.82
CA GLU A 428 11.47 -5.85 12.25
C GLU A 428 11.60 -5.97 13.76
N ASN A 429 12.29 -5.02 14.40
CA ASN A 429 12.40 -4.96 15.84
C ASN A 429 11.06 -4.69 16.55
N CYS A 430 10.08 -4.09 15.87
CA CYS A 430 8.76 -3.79 16.44
C CYS A 430 7.71 -4.86 16.10
N LEU A 431 7.71 -5.39 14.87
CA LEU A 431 6.65 -6.22 14.31
C LEU A 431 7.09 -7.66 14.01
N GLY A 432 8.36 -7.98 14.23
CA GLY A 432 8.99 -9.24 13.83
C GLY A 432 9.52 -9.23 12.39
N PRO A 433 10.22 -10.30 11.96
CA PRO A 433 10.88 -10.35 10.66
C PRO A 433 9.90 -10.19 9.48
N LEU A 434 10.13 -9.23 8.59
CA LEU A 434 9.26 -8.96 7.44
C LEU A 434 9.25 -10.15 6.47
N ALA A 435 10.35 -10.88 6.40
CA ALA A 435 10.54 -12.01 5.51
C ALA A 435 9.84 -13.30 5.98
N LEU A 436 9.45 -13.38 7.25
CA LEU A 436 8.72 -14.53 7.80
C LEU A 436 7.21 -14.36 7.73
N SER A 437 6.72 -13.15 7.44
CA SER A 437 5.30 -12.94 7.15
C SER A 437 4.93 -13.75 5.89
N GLU A 438 3.84 -14.49 6.00
CA GLU A 438 3.18 -15.16 4.86
C GLU A 438 2.91 -14.16 3.71
N TYR A 439 2.76 -12.88 4.06
CA TYR A 439 2.43 -11.77 3.17
C TYR A 439 3.55 -10.72 3.10
N GLY A 440 4.81 -11.15 3.21
CA GLY A 440 6.00 -10.30 3.07
C GLY A 440 5.95 -9.37 1.84
N PRO A 441 6.80 -8.34 1.77
CA PRO A 441 6.62 -7.21 0.86
C PRO A 441 6.49 -7.63 -0.61
N GLN A 442 5.51 -7.08 -1.32
CA GLN A 442 5.35 -7.30 -2.75
C GLN A 442 6.24 -6.35 -3.57
N LYS A 443 6.52 -5.16 -3.04
CA LYS A 443 7.38 -4.15 -3.67
C LYS A 443 8.42 -3.62 -2.68
N VAL A 444 9.62 -3.40 -3.18
CA VAL A 444 10.71 -2.75 -2.43
C VAL A 444 11.13 -1.48 -3.17
N VAL A 445 11.39 -0.42 -2.41
CA VAL A 445 11.89 0.88 -2.87
C VAL A 445 13.11 1.26 -2.03
N ALA A 446 14.30 1.04 -2.58
CA ALA A 446 15.56 1.41 -1.95
C ALA A 446 16.01 2.78 -2.43
N VAL A 447 16.24 3.71 -1.52
CA VAL A 447 16.85 5.01 -1.81
C VAL A 447 18.33 4.95 -1.41
N ILE A 448 19.21 5.20 -2.38
CA ILE A 448 20.66 5.12 -2.21
C ILE A 448 21.22 6.53 -2.32
N SER A 449 21.69 7.06 -1.19
CA SER A 449 22.29 8.39 -1.13
C SER A 449 23.79 8.34 -1.45
N PRO A 450 24.34 9.34 -2.16
CA PRO A 450 25.73 9.37 -2.61
C PRO A 450 26.71 9.75 -1.48
N VAL A 451 26.49 9.19 -0.29
CA VAL A 451 27.29 9.41 0.91
C VAL A 451 27.93 8.10 1.36
N LEU A 452 29.08 8.18 2.03
CA LEU A 452 29.75 7.05 2.65
C LEU A 452 29.76 7.25 4.17
N ARG A 453 29.23 6.29 4.91
CA ARG A 453 29.10 6.38 6.39
C ARG A 453 30.02 5.43 7.15
N GLY A 454 30.62 4.47 6.46
CA GLY A 454 31.50 3.46 7.02
C GLY A 454 30.76 2.28 7.63
N SER A 455 31.47 1.15 7.71
CA SER A 455 30.96 -0.18 8.08
C SER A 455 30.51 -0.36 9.54
N LYS A 456 30.56 0.68 10.37
CA LYS A 456 30.15 0.60 11.78
C LYS A 456 28.63 0.65 11.96
N GLN A 457 27.90 1.16 10.96
CA GLN A 457 26.45 1.18 10.98
C GLN A 457 25.93 -0.04 10.23
N GLN A 458 25.00 -0.77 10.86
CA GLN A 458 24.30 -1.85 10.17
C GLN A 458 23.49 -1.26 9.02
N GLY A 459 23.42 -2.00 7.91
CA GLY A 459 22.53 -1.64 6.82
C GLY A 459 21.06 -1.74 7.23
N PRO A 460 20.14 -1.23 6.41
CA PRO A 460 18.70 -1.36 6.67
C PRO A 460 18.27 -2.84 6.76
N GLY A 461 19.02 -3.75 6.11
CA GLY A 461 19.05 -5.20 6.29
C GLY A 461 17.74 -5.87 6.71
N LEU A 462 17.03 -6.47 5.75
CA LEU A 462 16.00 -7.46 6.03
C LEU A 462 16.67 -8.73 6.59
N GLN A 463 16.17 -9.29 7.69
CA GLN A 463 16.55 -10.64 8.08
C GLN A 463 15.91 -11.64 7.12
N LEU A 464 16.70 -12.13 6.18
CA LEU A 464 16.26 -13.08 5.16
C LEU A 464 16.84 -14.46 5.45
N GLU A 465 16.01 -15.50 5.40
CA GLU A 465 16.47 -16.89 5.37
C GLU A 465 17.12 -17.23 4.01
N ASP A 466 16.56 -16.68 2.93
CA ASP A 466 17.00 -16.89 1.54
C ASP A 466 17.12 -15.58 0.76
N VAL A 467 17.93 -15.59 -0.31
CA VAL A 467 18.08 -14.45 -1.22
C VAL A 467 16.76 -14.13 -1.91
N LEU A 468 16.21 -12.93 -1.66
CA LEU A 468 15.07 -12.41 -2.40
C LEU A 468 15.53 -11.75 -3.70
N LYS A 469 15.05 -12.26 -4.84
CA LYS A 469 15.28 -11.63 -6.15
C LYS A 469 14.20 -10.60 -6.43
N LEU A 470 14.62 -9.44 -6.94
CA LEU A 470 13.68 -8.44 -7.45
C LEU A 470 13.47 -8.63 -8.96
N GLU A 471 12.22 -8.50 -9.38
CA GLU A 471 11.76 -8.49 -10.76
C GLU A 471 11.20 -7.11 -11.14
N ARG A 472 11.11 -6.85 -12.45
CA ARG A 472 10.62 -5.57 -13.00
C ARG A 472 11.35 -4.36 -12.37
N VAL A 473 12.66 -4.52 -12.15
CA VAL A 473 13.49 -3.52 -11.47
C VAL A 473 13.58 -2.27 -12.33
N LYS A 474 13.37 -1.12 -11.69
CA LYS A 474 13.55 0.21 -12.27
C LYS A 474 14.51 1.01 -11.43
N THR A 475 15.28 1.85 -12.09
CA THR A 475 16.15 2.83 -11.44
C THR A 475 15.78 4.23 -11.91
N ARG A 476 15.92 5.20 -11.00
CA ARG A 476 15.67 6.61 -11.29
C ARG A 476 16.59 7.48 -10.45
N ALA A 477 17.00 8.62 -10.98
CA ALA A 477 17.65 9.66 -10.19
C ALA A 477 16.57 10.50 -9.48
N CYS A 478 16.78 10.82 -8.21
CA CYS A 478 15.92 11.68 -7.40
C CYS A 478 16.80 12.69 -6.67
N GLY A 479 16.99 13.86 -7.26
CA GLY A 479 18.02 14.80 -6.81
C GLY A 479 19.40 14.16 -6.96
N GLU A 480 20.15 14.09 -5.86
CA GLU A 480 21.46 13.44 -5.80
C GLU A 480 21.37 11.93 -5.48
N ASP A 481 20.19 11.45 -5.07
CA ASP A 481 19.97 10.05 -4.73
C ASP A 481 19.64 9.19 -5.97
N VAL A 482 19.89 7.89 -5.84
CA VAL A 482 19.41 6.87 -6.79
C VAL A 482 18.32 6.05 -6.11
N VAL A 483 17.14 5.99 -6.71
CA VAL A 483 16.08 5.10 -6.26
C VAL A 483 16.07 3.84 -7.12
N VAL A 484 16.10 2.69 -6.45
CA VAL A 484 15.93 1.36 -7.05
C VAL A 484 14.61 0.80 -6.53
N GLU A 485 13.67 0.53 -7.42
CA GLU A 485 12.40 -0.13 -7.06
C GLU A 485 12.23 -1.43 -7.83
N GLY A 486 11.60 -2.41 -7.20
CA GLY A 486 11.34 -3.71 -7.83
C GLY A 486 10.31 -4.51 -7.05
N TYR A 487 9.81 -5.56 -7.69
CA TYR A 487 8.85 -6.47 -7.09
C TYR A 487 9.56 -7.71 -6.60
N VAL A 488 9.21 -8.18 -5.41
CA VAL A 488 9.79 -9.43 -4.89
C VAL A 488 9.27 -10.59 -5.73
N SER A 489 10.17 -11.36 -6.32
CA SER A 489 9.79 -12.58 -7.05
C SER A 489 9.03 -13.49 -6.09
N LYS A 490 7.88 -14.04 -6.52
CA LYS A 490 7.16 -15.03 -5.72
C LYS A 490 8.14 -16.13 -5.34
N ARG A 491 8.26 -16.43 -4.04
CA ARG A 491 9.04 -17.60 -3.60
C ARG A 491 8.48 -18.81 -4.36
N PRO A 492 9.32 -19.64 -4.99
CA PRO A 492 8.85 -20.92 -5.49
C PRO A 492 8.19 -21.65 -4.31
N SER A 493 6.90 -21.94 -4.47
CA SER A 493 6.09 -22.70 -3.50
C SER A 493 6.60 -24.12 -3.35
#